data_AF-A0A0M3DBS4-F1
#
_entry.id   AF-A0A0M3DBS4-F1
#
_cell.length_a   1.000
_cell.length_b   1.000
_cell.length_c   1.000
_cell.angle_alpha   90.00
_cell.angle_beta   90.00
_cell.angle_gamma   90.00
#
_symmetry.space_group_name_H-M   'P 1'
#
loop_
_entity.id
_entity.type
_entity.pdbx_description
1 polymer ?
#
loop_
_entity_poly.entity_id
_entity_poly.type
_entity_poly.pdbx_seq_one_letter_code
_entity_poly.pdbx_strand_id
1 'polypeptide(L)'
;MDDRLFKVKILSSGGDNINLKFPVEFVKRMVKINGLKWLNLKTDVLDADNLAKTVMQALDYNLTGNIVNIKTKNNDLIKINIDEV
;
A
#
# COMPACT_ATOMS: atom_id res chain seq x y z
N MET A 1 4.28 -15.16 -14.95
CA MET A 1 3.35 -14.56 -13.98
C MET A 1 4.12 -13.44 -13.29
N ASP A 2 3.44 -12.40 -12.80
CA ASP A 2 4.11 -11.36 -12.02
C ASP A 2 4.22 -11.87 -10.58
N ASP A 3 5.41 -12.31 -10.21
CA ASP A 3 5.64 -12.97 -8.92
C ASP A 3 5.87 -11.95 -7.79
N ARG A 4 6.03 -10.66 -8.12
CA ARG A 4 6.31 -9.59 -7.16
C ARG A 4 5.24 -9.50 -6.06
N LEU A 5 5.68 -9.02 -4.89
CA LEU A 5 4.83 -8.88 -3.72
C LEU A 5 4.64 -7.42 -3.33
N PHE A 6 3.37 -7.00 -3.26
CA PHE A 6 2.96 -5.75 -2.66
C PHE A 6 2.90 -5.91 -1.14
N LYS A 7 3.69 -5.13 -0.41
CA LYS A 7 3.81 -5.19 1.05
C LYS A 7 3.28 -3.91 1.67
N VAL A 8 2.43 -4.05 2.67
CA VAL A 8 1.95 -2.93 3.49
C VAL A 8 2.37 -3.18 4.93
N LYS A 9 3.06 -2.21 5.51
CA LYS A 9 3.40 -2.20 6.93
C LYS A 9 2.75 -1.01 7.60
N ILE A 10 2.01 -1.27 8.68
CA ILE A 10 1.38 -0.24 9.51
C ILE A 10 1.92 -0.41 10.92
N LEU A 11 2.53 0.65 11.45
CA LEU A 11 2.93 0.75 12.84
C LEU A 11 2.07 1.83 13.46
N SER A 12 1.14 1.45 14.33
CA SER A 12 0.34 2.42 15.06
C SER A 12 1.09 2.91 16.30
N SER A 13 0.89 4.17 16.63
CA SER A 13 1.24 4.76 17.92
C SER A 13 0.61 4.02 19.11
N GLY A 14 -0.55 3.38 18.90
CA GLY A 14 -1.22 2.55 19.91
C GLY A 14 -0.55 1.19 20.17
N GLY A 15 0.51 0.85 19.43
CA GLY A 15 1.27 -0.40 19.59
C GLY A 15 0.96 -1.48 18.56
N ASP A 16 -0.08 -1.31 17.73
CA ASP A 16 -0.40 -2.26 16.67
C ASP A 16 0.70 -2.32 15.59
N ASN A 17 1.07 -3.53 15.19
CA ASN A 17 2.06 -3.80 14.14
C ASN A 17 1.48 -4.77 13.12
N ILE A 18 1.03 -4.23 11.99
CA ILE A 18 0.38 -4.98 10.92
C ILE A 18 1.35 -5.11 9.75
N ASN A 19 1.53 -6.33 9.26
CA ASN A 19 2.35 -6.64 8.10
C ASN A 19 1.55 -7.49 7.12
N LEU A 20 1.22 -6.92 5.96
CA LEU A 20 0.45 -7.59 4.91
C LEU A 20 1.32 -7.78 3.67
N LYS A 21 1.12 -8.90 2.97
CA LYS A 21 1.80 -9.23 1.71
C LYS A 21 0.79 -9.80 0.73
N PHE A 22 0.75 -9.28 -0.48
CA PHE A 22 -0.16 -9.71 -1.52
C PHE A 22 0.56 -9.87 -2.85
N PRO A 23 0.16 -10.83 -3.70
CA PRO A 23 0.59 -10.86 -5.10
C PRO A 23 0.20 -9.56 -5.80
N VAL A 24 1.09 -9.01 -6.64
CA VAL A 24 0.82 -7.78 -7.39
C VAL A 24 -0.47 -7.89 -8.23
N GLU A 25 -0.72 -9.04 -8.85
CA GLU A 25 -1.93 -9.27 -9.65
C GLU A 25 -3.22 -9.18 -8.84
N PHE A 26 -3.21 -9.61 -7.57
CA PHE A 26 -4.35 -9.44 -6.68
C PHE A 26 -4.60 -7.96 -6.41
N VAL A 27 -3.54 -7.20 -6.10
CA VAL A 27 -3.65 -5.77 -5.79
C VAL A 27 -4.14 -4.97 -6.99
N LYS A 28 -3.62 -5.23 -8.21
CA LYS A 28 -4.09 -4.60 -9.44
C LYS A 28 -5.60 -4.78 -9.63
N ARG A 29 -6.13 -5.97 -9.36
CA ARG A 29 -7.57 -6.26 -9.45
C ARG A 29 -8.37 -5.51 -8.38
N MET A 30 -7.92 -5.56 -7.13
CA MET A 30 -8.61 -4.90 -6.02
C MET A 30 -8.67 -3.39 -6.19
N VAL A 31 -7.55 -2.77 -6.59
CA VAL A 31 -7.49 -1.32 -6.80
C VAL A 31 -8.40 -0.86 -7.93
N LYS A 32 -8.53 -1.64 -9.01
CA LYS A 32 -9.49 -1.37 -10.08
C LYS A 32 -10.96 -1.47 -9.63
N ILE A 33 -11.28 -2.33 -8.67
CA ILE A 33 -12.65 -2.54 -8.16
C ILE A 33 -13.06 -1.44 -7.16
N ASN A 34 -12.21 -1.15 -6.18
CA ASN A 34 -12.59 -0.27 -5.06
C ASN A 34 -11.47 0.66 -4.54
N GLY A 35 -10.39 0.85 -5.31
CA GLY A 35 -9.23 1.63 -4.86
C GLY A 35 -8.46 0.91 -3.74
N LEU A 36 -7.97 1.66 -2.75
CA LEU A 36 -7.30 1.08 -1.58
C LEU A 36 -8.23 0.86 -0.38
N LYS A 37 -9.55 1.01 -0.57
CA LYS A 37 -10.55 0.87 0.50
C LYS A 37 -10.55 -0.52 1.15
N TRP A 38 -10.14 -1.55 0.41
CA TRP A 38 -10.00 -2.93 0.92
C TRP A 38 -8.93 -3.07 2.01
N LEU A 39 -7.96 -2.15 2.11
CA LEU A 39 -7.00 -2.11 3.22
C LEU A 39 -7.58 -1.47 4.49
N ASN A 40 -8.78 -0.87 4.41
CA ASN A 40 -9.47 -0.20 5.51
C ASN A 40 -8.57 0.82 6.25
N LEU A 41 -7.70 1.52 5.51
CA LEU A 41 -6.83 2.56 6.05
C LEU A 41 -7.68 3.78 6.40
N LYS A 42 -8.01 3.97 7.68
CA LYS A 42 -8.66 5.18 8.18
C LYS A 42 -7.61 6.26 8.39
N THR A 43 -7.50 7.21 7.46
CA THR A 43 -6.61 8.36 7.61
C THR A 43 -7.22 9.60 6.96
N ASP A 44 -7.49 10.62 7.77
CA ASP A 44 -8.01 11.92 7.32
C ASP A 44 -6.97 12.74 6.55
N VAL A 45 -5.71 12.30 6.57
CA VAL A 45 -4.56 13.01 6.00
C VAL A 45 -4.26 12.57 4.56
N LEU A 46 -4.84 11.44 4.13
CA LEU A 46 -4.45 10.82 2.87
C LEU A 46 -5.55 10.90 1.82
N ASP A 47 -5.23 11.52 0.70
CA ASP A 47 -6.03 11.38 -0.52
C ASP A 47 -5.88 9.94 -1.04
N ALA A 48 -6.84 9.10 -0.67
CA ALA A 48 -6.86 7.68 -0.99
C ALA A 48 -6.90 7.41 -2.49
N ASP A 49 -7.50 8.30 -3.28
CA ASP A 49 -7.61 8.16 -4.73
C ASP A 49 -6.27 8.46 -5.40
N ASN A 50 -5.57 9.50 -4.95
CA ASN A 50 -4.21 9.78 -5.42
C ASN A 50 -3.23 8.70 -4.98
N LEU A 51 -3.34 8.16 -3.76
CA LEU A 51 -2.52 7.01 -3.34
C LEU A 51 -2.78 5.79 -4.22
N ALA A 52 -4.05 5.48 -4.51
CA ALA A 52 -4.41 4.36 -5.37
C ALA A 52 -3.82 4.50 -6.79
N LYS A 53 -3.87 5.71 -7.37
CA LYS A 53 -3.25 6.01 -8.67
C LYS A 53 -1.74 5.81 -8.64
N THR A 54 -1.05 6.33 -7.63
CA THR A 54 0.41 6.16 -7.47
C THR A 54 0.79 4.69 -7.36
N VAL A 55 0.05 3.92 -6.56
CA VAL A 55 0.25 2.47 -6.44
C VAL A 55 0.04 1.78 -7.78
N MET A 56 -1.05 2.06 -8.49
CA MET A 56 -1.29 1.45 -9.80
C MET A 56 -0.19 1.75 -10.81
N GLN A 57 0.27 3.00 -10.89
CA GLN A 57 1.38 3.38 -11.77
C GLN A 57 2.67 2.62 -11.42
N ALA A 58 3.01 2.50 -10.13
CA ALA A 58 4.18 1.74 -9.73
C ALA A 58 4.09 0.25 -10.12
N LEU A 59 2.90 -0.34 -9.98
CA LEU A 59 2.66 -1.73 -10.36
C LEU A 59 2.71 -1.94 -11.89
N ASP A 60 2.16 -1.00 -12.66
CA ASP A 60 2.11 -1.05 -14.13
C ASP A 60 3.48 -0.77 -14.77
N TYR A 61 4.31 0.08 -14.16
CA TYR A 61 5.69 0.33 -14.60
C TYR A 61 6.70 -0.69 -14.07
N ASN A 62 6.23 -1.78 -13.46
CA ASN A 62 7.07 -2.82 -12.89
C ASN A 62 8.09 -2.32 -11.85
N LEU A 63 7.79 -1.24 -11.11
CA LEU A 63 8.69 -0.68 -10.10
C LEU A 63 8.80 -1.60 -8.88
N THR A 64 9.95 -1.54 -8.22
CA THR A 64 10.28 -2.27 -7.00
C THR A 64 10.90 -1.33 -5.96
N GLY A 65 10.91 -1.73 -4.70
CA GLY A 65 11.38 -0.94 -3.57
C GLY A 65 10.28 -0.17 -2.83
N ASN A 66 10.68 0.93 -2.16
CA ASN A 66 9.78 1.76 -1.37
C ASN A 66 8.96 2.68 -2.28
N ILE A 67 7.64 2.54 -2.25
CA ILE A 67 6.72 3.31 -3.07
C ILE A 67 6.12 4.46 -2.27
N VAL A 68 5.77 4.20 -1.01
CA VAL A 68 5.09 5.17 -0.15
C VAL A 68 5.56 5.05 1.30
N ASN A 69 5.79 6.21 1.92
CA ASN A 69 6.05 6.33 3.35
C ASN A 69 5.23 7.48 3.91
N ILE A 70 4.23 7.17 4.73
CA ILE A 70 3.32 8.15 5.34
C ILE A 70 3.52 8.11 6.84
N LYS A 71 3.65 9.30 7.43
CA LYS A 71 3.57 9.50 8.87
C LYS A 71 2.32 10.33 9.18
N THR A 72 1.40 9.76 9.95
CA THR A 72 0.15 10.46 10.32
C THR A 72 0.41 11.47 11.43
N LYS A 73 -0.56 12.38 11.67
CA LYS A 73 -0.52 13.31 12.82
C LYS A 73 -0.49 12.57 14.16
N ASN A 74 -1.09 11.39 14.23
CA ASN A 74 -1.09 10.53 15.41
C ASN A 74 0.20 9.70 15.52
N ASN A 75 1.22 10.00 14.71
CA ASN A 75 2.52 9.32 14.73
C ASN A 75 2.45 7.84 14.29
N ASP A 76 1.39 7.43 13.59
CA ASP A 76 1.36 6.13 12.91
C ASP A 76 2.22 6.18 11.64
N LEU A 77 2.86 5.06 11.30
CA LEU A 77 3.68 4.91 10.11
C LEU A 77 3.06 3.89 9.16
N ILE A 78 2.80 4.30 7.92
CA ILE A 78 2.32 3.42 6.86
C ILE A 78 3.40 3.36 5.77
N LYS A 79 3.88 2.16 5.46
CA LYS A 79 4.86 1.92 4.39
C LYS A 79 4.29 0.96 3.37
N ILE A 80 4.47 1.30 2.10
CA ILE A 80 4.12 0.45 0.97
C ILE A 80 5.39 0.17 0.17
N ASN A 81 5.71 -1.11 0.03
CA ASN A 81 6.82 -1.59 -0.79
C ASN A 81 6.34 -2.57 -1.85
N ILE A 82 7.05 -2.64 -2.97
CA ILE A 82 6.91 -3.73 -3.95
C ILE A 82 8.24 -4.46 -3.96
N ASP A 83 8.25 -5.70 -3.53
CA ASP A 83 9.47 -6.50 -3.48
C ASP A 83 9.53 -7.45 -4.68
N GLU A 84 10.74 -7.64 -5.20
CA GLU A 84 11.06 -8.79 -6.05
C GLU A 84 10.99 -10.07 -5.21
N VAL A 85 10.79 -11.20 -5.90
CA VAL A 85 10.80 -12.52 -5.26
C VAL A 85 12.22 -13.01 -5.12
#